data_AF-A0A8J3S8K6-F1
#
_entry.id   AF-A0A8J3S8K6-F1
#
_cell.length_a   1.000
_cell.length_b   1.000
_cell.length_c   1.000
_cell.angle_alpha   90.00
_cell.angle_beta   90.00
_cell.angle_gamma   90.00
#
_symmetry.space_group_name_H-M   'P 1'
#
loop_
_entity.id
_entity.type
_entity.pdbx_description
1 polymer ?
#
loop_
_entity_poly.entity_id
_entity_poly.type
_entity_poly.pdbx_seq_one_letter_code
_entity_poly.pdbx_strand_id
1 'polypeptide(L)'
;MTSRQTSEEDVGQAPALTIDALGKKCPIPIIMLAERINHVPLNGVVAVLADDPAAFTDIPAWCRLKSHRHVASHELPQGGWAIHVRRNY
;
A
#
# COMPACT_ATOMS: atom_id res chain seq x y z
N MET A 1 -29.64 -4.46 -7.00
CA MET A 1 -29.67 -3.50 -5.88
C MET A 1 -28.27 -3.40 -5.30
N THR A 2 -27.79 -2.16 -5.16
CA THR A 2 -26.53 -1.67 -4.56
C THR A 2 -25.20 -2.14 -5.16
N SER A 3 -24.77 -1.34 -6.15
CA SER A 3 -23.40 -1.08 -6.57
C SER A 3 -22.40 -1.08 -5.42
N ARG A 4 -21.29 -1.82 -5.54
CA ARG A 4 -20.10 -1.59 -4.70
C ARG A 4 -19.39 -0.36 -5.24
N GLN A 5 -19.76 0.82 -4.73
CA GLN A 5 -18.93 2.01 -4.83
C GLN A 5 -17.61 1.72 -4.12
N THR A 6 -16.54 1.58 -4.90
CA THR A 6 -15.21 1.93 -4.43
C THR A 6 -15.26 3.44 -4.21
N SER A 7 -15.51 3.87 -2.97
CA SER A 7 -15.69 5.28 -2.64
C SER A 7 -14.52 6.10 -3.19
N GLU A 8 -14.83 7.14 -3.97
CA GLU A 8 -13.87 8.07 -4.59
C GLU A 8 -12.92 8.74 -3.57
N GLU A 9 -13.23 8.69 -2.28
CA GLU A 9 -12.40 9.19 -1.17
C GLU A 9 -11.11 8.38 -0.95
N ASP A 10 -11.07 7.09 -1.32
CA ASP A 10 -9.91 6.21 -1.04
C ASP A 10 -8.75 6.42 -2.03
N VAL A 11 -9.03 7.02 -3.20
CA VAL A 11 -8.08 7.22 -4.30
C VAL A 11 -7.38 8.58 -4.21
N GLY A 12 -7.93 9.53 -3.45
CA GLY A 12 -7.41 10.90 -3.30
C GLY A 12 -6.71 11.21 -1.97
N GLN A 13 -6.68 10.27 -1.02
CA GLN A 13 -6.08 10.50 0.29
C GLN A 13 -4.54 10.52 0.20
N ALA A 14 -3.93 11.65 0.56
CA ALA A 14 -2.47 11.73 0.69
C ALA A 14 -1.97 10.72 1.73
N PRO A 15 -0.86 9.99 1.46
CA PRO A 15 -0.35 9.00 2.40
C PRO A 15 0.15 9.69 3.68
N ALA A 16 -0.28 9.19 4.83
CA ALA A 16 0.19 9.63 6.14
C ALA A 16 1.64 9.20 6.41
N LEU A 17 2.10 8.16 5.72
CA LEU A 17 3.47 7.67 5.76
C LEU A 17 3.87 7.16 4.38
N THR A 18 5.09 7.50 3.95
CA THR A 18 5.71 6.91 2.76
C THR A 18 6.89 6.03 3.18
N ILE A 19 6.95 4.82 2.65
CA ILE A 19 8.00 3.83 2.88
C ILE A 19 8.77 3.70 1.57
N ASP A 20 10.04 4.11 1.56
CA ASP A 20 10.93 3.90 0.42
C ASP A 20 11.53 2.49 0.47
N ALA A 21 11.09 1.62 -0.43
CA ALA A 21 11.60 0.28 -0.62
C ALA A 21 12.10 0.07 -2.07
N LEU A 22 12.46 1.14 -2.78
CA LEU A 22 13.07 1.05 -4.12
C LEU A 22 14.41 0.30 -4.05
N GLY A 23 14.67 -0.54 -5.05
CA GLY A 23 15.84 -1.43 -5.10
C GLY A 23 15.79 -2.60 -4.11
N LYS A 24 14.71 -2.75 -3.31
CA LYS A 24 14.55 -3.88 -2.38
C LYS A 24 13.69 -4.98 -3.02
N LYS A 25 14.13 -6.22 -2.86
CA LYS A 25 13.39 -7.41 -3.33
C LYS A 25 12.44 -7.93 -2.27
N CYS A 26 11.30 -8.46 -2.69
CA CYS A 26 10.38 -9.19 -1.82
C CYS A 26 11.15 -10.30 -1.07
N PRO A 27 11.00 -10.47 0.27
CA PRO A 27 9.94 -9.92 1.14
C PRO A 27 10.26 -8.59 1.84
N ILE A 28 11.36 -7.89 1.51
CA ILE A 28 11.78 -6.69 2.24
C ILE A 28 10.71 -5.58 2.26
N PRO A 29 10.05 -5.20 1.15
CA PRO A 29 8.99 -4.18 1.19
C PRO A 29 7.82 -4.54 2.12
N ILE A 30 7.46 -5.83 2.21
CA ILE A 30 6.39 -6.31 3.09
C ILE A 30 6.80 -6.21 4.55
N ILE A 31 8.04 -6.58 4.88
CA ILE A 31 8.56 -6.46 6.24
C ILE A 31 8.56 -4.99 6.67
N MET A 32 9.04 -4.09 5.81
CA MET A 32 9.06 -2.66 6.08
C MET A 32 7.66 -2.08 6.30
N LEU A 33 6.69 -2.50 5.48
CA LEU A 33 5.28 -2.16 5.64
C LEU A 33 4.71 -2.68 6.97
N ALA A 34 4.93 -3.95 7.30
CA ALA A 34 4.41 -4.57 8.51
C ALA A 34 4.95 -3.92 9.80
N GLU A 35 6.21 -3.50 9.80
CA GLU A 35 6.83 -2.78 10.91
C GLU A 35 6.22 -1.39 11.15
N ARG A 36 5.70 -0.74 10.09
CA ARG A 36 5.36 0.69 10.12
C ARG A 36 3.87 0.98 9.97
N ILE A 37 3.06 0.02 9.53
CA ILE A 37 1.61 0.20 9.32
C ILE A 37 0.90 0.64 10.61
N ASN A 38 1.39 0.24 11.78
CA ASN A 38 0.81 0.61 13.06
C ASN A 38 1.14 2.05 13.52
N HIS A 39 2.03 2.75 12.80
CA HIS A 39 2.41 4.13 13.11
C HIS A 39 1.46 5.16 12.47
N VAL A 40 0.64 4.76 11.49
CA VAL A 40 -0.40 5.64 10.92
C VAL A 40 -1.72 5.49 11.68
N PRO A 41 -2.57 6.52 11.77
CA PRO A 41 -3.89 6.40 12.40
C PRO A 41 -4.76 5.33 11.72
N LEU A 42 -5.80 4.88 12.41
CA LEU A 42 -6.84 4.04 11.80
C LEU A 42 -7.41 4.73 10.56
N ASN A 43 -7.65 3.94 9.51
CA ASN A 43 -8.01 4.41 8.16
C ASN A 43 -6.94 5.29 7.47
N GLY A 44 -5.77 5.45 8.08
CA GLY A 44 -4.62 6.11 7.46
C GLY A 44 -4.03 5.28 6.33
N VAL A 45 -3.51 5.97 5.31
CA VAL A 45 -2.89 5.35 4.13
C VAL A 45 -1.37 5.41 4.24
N VAL A 46 -0.71 4.30 3.95
CA VAL A 46 0.73 4.17 3.77
C VAL A 46 1.01 4.00 2.29
N ALA A 47 1.93 4.78 1.73
CA ALA A 47 2.47 4.55 0.39
C ALA A 47 3.77 3.74 0.50
N VAL A 48 3.85 2.60 -0.18
CA VAL A 48 5.08 1.81 -0.31
C VAL A 48 5.64 2.01 -1.71
N LEU A 49 6.82 2.62 -1.81
CA LEU A 49 7.54 2.78 -3.07
C LEU A 49 8.32 1.50 -3.33
N ALA A 50 8.02 0.79 -4.42
CA ALA A 50 8.70 -0.45 -4.77
C ALA A 50 8.83 -0.60 -6.29
N ASP A 51 9.95 -1.13 -6.74
CA ASP A 51 10.26 -1.41 -8.15
C ASP A 51 10.31 -2.91 -8.46
N ASP A 52 10.16 -3.75 -7.44
CA ASP A 52 10.15 -5.20 -7.59
C ASP A 52 8.76 -5.71 -8.01
N PRO A 53 8.65 -6.44 -9.14
CA PRO A 53 7.36 -6.98 -9.60
C PRO A 53 6.69 -7.91 -8.59
N ALA A 54 7.46 -8.64 -7.79
CA ALA A 54 6.93 -9.48 -6.72
C ALA A 54 6.31 -8.63 -5.59
N ALA A 55 6.92 -7.50 -5.21
CA ALA A 55 6.34 -6.60 -4.23
C ALA A 55 4.98 -6.02 -4.70
N PHE A 56 4.85 -5.76 -6.00
CA PHE A 56 3.60 -5.28 -6.59
C PHE A 56 2.44 -6.28 -6.43
N THR A 57 2.71 -7.59 -6.53
CA THR A 57 1.68 -8.62 -6.32
C THR A 57 1.49 -8.99 -4.85
N ASP A 58 2.58 -9.01 -4.09
CA ASP A 58 2.59 -9.58 -2.75
C ASP A 58 2.10 -8.61 -1.69
N ILE A 59 2.25 -7.29 -1.87
CA ILE A 59 1.66 -6.29 -0.96
C ILE A 59 0.12 -6.38 -0.96
N PRO A 60 -0.58 -6.41 -2.11
CA PRO A 60 -2.02 -6.67 -2.13
C PRO A 60 -2.43 -8.01 -1.51
N ALA A 61 -1.63 -9.08 -1.71
CA ALA A 61 -1.88 -10.37 -1.08
C ALA A 61 -1.74 -10.29 0.45
N TRP A 62 -0.69 -9.63 0.94
CA TRP A 62 -0.46 -9.39 2.35
C TRP A 62 -1.58 -8.57 2.97
N CYS A 63 -2.11 -7.55 2.27
CA CYS A 63 -3.26 -6.79 2.74
C CYS A 63 -4.47 -7.69 3.03
N ARG A 64 -4.80 -8.61 2.10
CA ARG A 64 -5.90 -9.58 2.28
C ARG A 64 -5.65 -10.51 3.47
N LEU A 65 -4.41 -10.95 3.67
CA LEU A 65 -4.02 -11.85 4.76
C LEU A 65 -4.06 -11.17 6.13
N LYS A 66 -3.68 -9.88 6.19
CA LYS A 66 -3.57 -9.10 7.43
C LYS A 66 -4.74 -8.15 7.64
N SER A 67 -5.86 -8.37 6.97
CA SER A 67 -7.08 -7.55 7.09
C SER A 67 -6.84 -6.04 6.90
N HIS A 68 -5.84 -5.66 6.12
CA HIS A 68 -5.63 -4.30 5.62
C HIS A 68 -6.22 -4.17 4.20
N ARG A 69 -6.25 -2.96 3.65
CA ARG A 69 -6.81 -2.73 2.32
C ARG A 69 -5.75 -2.15 1.39
N HIS A 70 -5.52 -2.80 0.24
CA HIS A 70 -4.88 -2.14 -0.89
C HIS A 70 -5.90 -1.21 -1.56
N VAL A 71 -5.58 0.08 -1.68
CA VAL A 71 -6.54 1.12 -2.08
C VAL A 71 -6.21 1.73 -3.44
N ALA A 72 -4.93 1.84 -3.79
CA ALA A 72 -4.48 2.34 -5.09
C ALA A 72 -3.05 1.89 -5.38
N SER A 73 -2.66 1.97 -6.64
CA SER A 73 -1.25 1.90 -7.07
C SER A 73 -1.03 2.96 -8.15
N HIS A 74 0.08 3.69 -8.03
CA HIS A 74 0.47 4.73 -8.99
C HIS A 74 1.86 4.43 -9.54
N GLU A 75 2.09 4.62 -10.83
CA GLU A 75 3.42 4.48 -11.42
C GLU A 75 4.32 5.64 -11.00
N LEU A 76 5.59 5.34 -10.72
CA LEU A 76 6.60 6.33 -10.37
C LEU A 76 7.33 6.82 -11.63
N PRO A 77 7.74 8.10 -11.70
CA PRO A 77 8.47 8.64 -12.85
C PRO A 77 9.79 7.92 -13.15
N GLN A 78 10.47 7.42 -12.12
CA GLN A 78 11.72 6.67 -12.23
C GLN A 78 11.55 5.16 -12.44
N GLY A 79 10.31 4.68 -12.60
CA GLY A 79 9.97 3.26 -12.64
C GLY A 79 9.58 2.70 -11.26
N GLY A 80 8.79 1.62 -11.29
CA GLY A 80 8.15 1.06 -10.11
C GLY A 80 6.81 1.72 -9.77
N TRP A 81 6.33 1.47 -8.55
CA TRP A 81 4.99 1.85 -8.09
C TRP A 81 5.01 2.43 -6.68
N ALA A 82 4.15 3.42 -6.45
CA ALA A 82 3.65 3.76 -5.13
C ALA A 82 2.38 2.94 -4.85
N ILE A 83 2.50 1.94 -3.98
CA ILE A 83 1.41 1.02 -3.61
C ILE A 83 0.77 1.53 -2.32
N HIS A 84 -0.48 2.00 -2.40
CA HIS A 84 -1.19 2.57 -1.26
C HIS A 84 -1.95 1.49 -0.48
N VAL A 85 -1.67 1.44 0.82
CA VAL A 85 -2.25 0.49 1.77
C VAL A 85 -2.91 1.25 2.90
N ARG A 86 -4.21 1.02 3.11
CA ARG A 86 -4.98 1.58 4.21
C ARG A 86 -4.96 0.65 5.42
N ARG A 87 -4.60 1.22 6.57
CA ARG A 87 -4.69 0.57 7.88
C ARG A 87 -6.16 0.45 8.29
N ASN A 88 -6.57 -0.75 8.70
CA ASN A 88 -7.94 -1.02 9.14
C ASN A 88 -8.07 -1.19 10.67
N TYR A 89 -7.01 -1.58 11.37
CA TYR A 89 -6.93 -1.74 12.83
C TYR A 89 -5.51 -1.38 13.30
#